data_AF-A0A8T6IIR3-F1
#
_entry.id   AF-A0A8T6IIR3-F1
#
_cell.length_a   1.000
_cell.length_b   1.000
_cell.length_c   1.000
_cell.angle_alpha   90.00
_cell.angle_beta   90.00
_cell.angle_gamma   90.00
#
_symmetry.space_group_name_H-M   'P 1'
#
loop_
_entity.id
_entity.type
_entity.pdbx_description
1 polymer ?
#
loop_
_entity_poly.entity_id
_entity_poly.type
_entity_poly.pdbx_seq_one_letter_code
_entity_poly.pdbx_strand_id
1 'polypeptide(L)' 'MAPHLPDAWINTDVRDHKDDEIGKVGYEINFNRYFYQYQPPRPLDEINADISGLQREIVAMLGEVIQ' A
#
# COMPACT_ATOMS: atom_id res chain seq x y z
N MET A 1 -31.59 12.20 12.45
CA MET A 1 -30.84 11.07 13.04
C MET A 1 -29.85 11.66 14.02
N ALA A 2 -29.95 11.35 15.31
CA ALA A 2 -29.03 11.90 16.30
C ALA A 2 -27.63 11.26 16.10
N PRO A 3 -26.55 12.04 16.00
CA PRO A 3 -25.22 11.49 15.98
C PRO A 3 -24.98 10.87 17.37
N HIS A 4 -24.27 9.77 17.40
CA HIS A 4 -24.32 8.77 18.48
C HIS A 4 -23.54 9.23 19.74
N LEU A 5 -23.11 10.49 19.74
CA LEU A 5 -22.30 11.17 20.74
C LEU A 5 -22.86 12.60 20.95
N PRO A 6 -23.01 13.05 22.22
CA PRO A 6 -23.57 14.38 22.54
C PRO A 6 -22.82 15.56 21.90
N ASP A 7 -21.50 15.43 21.73
CA ASP A 7 -20.64 16.50 21.20
C ASP A 7 -20.35 16.35 19.70
N ALA A 8 -20.99 15.39 19.03
CA ALA A 8 -20.81 15.22 17.61
C ALA A 8 -21.62 16.26 16.83
N TRP A 9 -20.91 17.15 16.15
CA TRP A 9 -21.48 18.11 15.21
C TRP A 9 -20.98 17.83 13.80
N ILE A 10 -21.82 18.11 12.80
CA ILE A 10 -21.47 17.99 11.39
C ILE A 10 -21.31 19.40 10.83
N ASN A 11 -20.24 19.63 10.06
CA ASN A 11 -20.04 20.90 9.38
C ASN A 11 -21.11 21.08 8.29
N THR A 12 -22.03 22.03 8.50
CA THR A 12 -23.16 22.33 7.61
C THR A 12 -22.79 23.18 6.40
N ASP A 13 -21.61 23.77 6.37
CA ASP A 13 -21.10 24.57 5.26
C ASP A 13 -20.55 23.69 4.12
N VAL A 14 -20.29 22.41 4.41
CA VAL A 14 -19.83 21.42 3.45
C VAL A 14 -21.02 20.64 2.92
N ARG A 15 -21.31 20.84 1.63
CA ARG A 15 -22.35 20.11 0.89
C ARG A 15 -21.74 19.23 -0.19
N ASP A 16 -22.37 18.10 -0.46
CA ASP A 16 -21.98 17.25 -1.56
C ASP A 16 -22.49 17.84 -2.88
N HIS A 17 -21.61 17.94 -3.87
CA HIS A 17 -21.93 18.51 -5.18
C HIS A 17 -22.94 17.69 -6.01
N LYS A 18 -23.20 16.43 -5.63
CA LYS A 18 -24.07 15.51 -6.37
C LYS A 18 -25.53 15.60 -5.94
N ASP A 19 -25.81 15.83 -4.67
CA ASP A 19 -27.16 15.86 -4.09
C ASP A 19 -27.46 17.10 -3.22
N ASP A 20 -26.49 17.99 -3.03
CA ASP A 20 -26.57 19.21 -2.20
C ASP A 20 -26.87 18.95 -0.71
N GLU A 21 -26.73 17.70 -0.25
CA GLU A 21 -26.91 17.32 1.16
C GLU A 21 -25.65 17.62 2.00
N ILE A 22 -25.82 17.69 3.32
CA ILE A 22 -24.74 18.02 4.26
C ILE A 22 -23.76 16.83 4.34
N GLY A 23 -22.47 17.10 4.10
CA GLY A 23 -21.40 16.12 4.10
C GLY A 23 -20.75 15.92 2.73
N LYS A 24 -19.85 14.94 2.60
CA LYS A 24 -19.29 14.49 1.32
C LYS A 24 -19.44 12.98 1.23
N VAL A 25 -19.98 12.47 0.13
CA VAL A 25 -20.07 11.03 -0.10
C VAL A 25 -18.75 10.52 -0.67
N GLY A 26 -17.98 9.84 0.18
CA GLY A 26 -16.78 9.12 -0.26
C GLY A 26 -17.16 7.79 -0.92
N TYR A 27 -16.55 7.49 -2.08
CA TYR A 27 -16.60 6.16 -2.66
C TYR A 27 -15.32 5.42 -2.30
N GLU A 28 -15.44 4.23 -1.70
CA GLU A 28 -14.31 3.34 -1.51
C GLU A 28 -14.21 2.40 -2.71
N ILE A 29 -13.09 2.47 -3.45
CA ILE A 29 -12.77 1.48 -4.47
C ILE A 29 -11.82 0.47 -3.83
N ASN A 30 -12.30 -0.75 -3.61
CA ASN A 30 -11.43 -1.82 -3.11
C ASN A 30 -10.46 -2.25 -4.21
N PHE A 31 -9.23 -1.76 -4.15
CA PHE A 31 -8.24 -2.00 -5.20
C PHE A 31 -7.91 -3.50 -5.35
N ASN A 32 -7.80 -4.21 -4.23
CA ASN A 32 -7.54 -5.65 -4.23
C ASN A 32 -8.68 -6.46 -4.86
N ARG A 33 -9.92 -5.98 -4.82
CA ARG A 33 -11.05 -6.69 -5.43
C ARG A 33 -11.09 -6.51 -6.95
N TYR A 34 -10.86 -5.28 -7.42
CA TYR A 34 -11.09 -4.93 -8.82
C TYR A 34 -9.82 -4.96 -9.68
N PHE A 35 -8.65 -4.78 -9.07
CA PHE A 35 -7.38 -4.64 -9.79
C PHE A 35 -6.33 -5.66 -9.36
N TYR A 36 -6.72 -6.70 -8.61
CA TYR A 36 -5.78 -7.77 -8.30
C TYR A 36 -5.40 -8.53 -9.56
N GLN A 37 -4.13 -8.43 -9.92
CA GLN A 37 -3.50 -9.25 -10.94
C GLN A 37 -2.61 -10.26 -10.22
N TYR A 38 -2.87 -11.55 -10.47
CA TYR A 38 -2.01 -12.60 -9.96
C TYR A 38 -0.61 -12.46 -10.53
N GLN A 39 0.38 -12.33 -9.65
CA GLN A 39 1.79 -12.40 -10.00
C GLN A 39 2.33 -13.74 -9.51
N PRO A 40 2.80 -14.62 -10.41
CA PRO A 40 3.46 -15.84 -9.99
C PRO A 40 4.73 -15.50 -9.19
N PRO A 41 5.06 -16.30 -8.16
CA PRO A 41 6.32 -16.15 -7.45
C PRO A 41 7.51 -16.27 -8.41
N ARG A 42 8.63 -15.63 -8.05
CA ARG A 42 9.88 -15.73 -8.80
C ARG A 42 10.35 -17.20 -8.87
N PRO A 43 10.90 -17.67 -10.00
CA PRO A 43 11.44 -19.02 -10.12
C PRO A 43 12.53 -19.31 -9.07
N LEU A 44 12.63 -20.57 -8.65
CA LEU A 44 13.64 -20.99 -7.67
C LEU A 44 15.07 -20.74 -8.17
N ASP A 45 15.32 -20.94 -9.47
CA ASP A 45 16.63 -20.73 -10.08
C ASP A 45 17.06 -19.27 -10.04
N GLU A 46 16.12 -18.33 -10.19
CA GLU A 46 16.39 -16.90 -10.05
C GLU A 46 16.80 -16.55 -8.61
N ILE A 47 16.08 -17.10 -7.63
CA ILE A 47 16.40 -16.91 -6.21
C ILE A 47 17.79 -17.45 -5.88
N ASN A 48 18.15 -18.63 -6.38
CA ASN A 48 19.47 -19.23 -6.17
C ASN A 48 20.59 -18.39 -6.82
N ALA A 49 20.34 -17.86 -8.01
CA ALA A 49 21.28 -17.00 -8.72
C ALA A 49 21.53 -15.68 -7.96
N ASP A 50 20.45 -15.04 -7.46
CA ASP A 50 20.52 -13.84 -6.64
C ASP A 50 21.33 -14.08 -5.36
N ILE A 51 21.02 -15.14 -4.61
CA ILE A 51 21.74 -15.51 -3.38
C ILE A 51 23.22 -15.71 -3.66
N SER A 52 23.55 -16.46 -4.71
CA SER A 52 24.95 -16.72 -5.10
C SER A 52 25.68 -15.44 -5.52
N GLY A 53 24.97 -14.51 -6.19
CA GLY A 53 25.47 -13.20 -6.56
C GLY A 53 25.83 -12.36 -5.34
N LEU A 54 24.88 -12.22 -4.41
CA LEU A 54 25.06 -11.48 -3.16
C LEU A 54 26.18 -12.06 -2.31
N GLN A 55 26.30 -13.38 -2.23
CA GLN A 55 27.41 -14.04 -1.53
C GLN A 55 28.78 -13.64 -2.10
N ARG A 56 28.91 -13.60 -3.44
CA ARG A 56 30.17 -13.17 -4.08
C ARG A 56 30.48 -11.70 -3.79
N GLU A 57 29.47 -10.84 -3.84
CA GLU A 57 29.61 -9.41 -3.55
C GLU A 57 30.08 -9.19 -2.11
N ILE A 58 29.48 -9.89 -1.15
CA ILE A 58 29.87 -9.82 0.27
C ILE A 58 31.34 -10.25 0.45
N VAL A 59 31.74 -11.36 -0.17
CA VAL A 59 33.14 -11.84 -0.10
C VAL A 59 34.11 -10.83 -0.70
N ALA A 60 33.77 -10.22 -1.84
CA ALA A 60 34.59 -9.20 -2.47
C ALA A 60 34.77 -7.97 -1.56
N MET A 61 33.67 -7.45 -1.01
CA MET A 61 33.70 -6.31 -0.09
C MET A 61 34.53 -6.59 1.17
N LEU A 62 34.41 -7.79 1.75
CA LEU A 62 35.22 -8.19 2.91
C LEU A 62 36.71 -8.31 2.55
N GLY A 63 37.04 -8.78 1.34
CA GLY A 63 38.41 -8.83 0.85
C GLY A 63 39.06 -7.45 0.74
N GLU A 64 38.33 -6.45 0.29
CA GLU A 64 38.81 -5.06 0.18
C GLU A 64 39.06 -4.40 1.55
N VAL A 65 38.34 -4.80 2.60
CA VAL A 65 38.48 -4.23 3.95
C VAL A 65 39.63 -4.86 4.75
N ILE A 66 40.01 -6.10 4.43
CA ILE A 66 41.06 -6.84 5.16
C ILE A 66 42.47 -6.56 4.57
N GLN A 67 42.58 -5.74 3.52
CA GLN A 67 43.82 -5.37 2.85
C GLN A 67 44.31 -3.97 3.23
#